data_AF-A0A4V1P8A9-F1
#
_entry.id   AF-A0A4V1P8A9-F1
#
_cell.length_a   1.000
_cell.length_b   1.000
_cell.length_c   1.000
_cell.angle_alpha   90.00
_cell.angle_beta   90.00
_cell.angle_gamma   90.00
#
_symmetry.space_group_name_H-M   'P 1'
#
loop_
_entity.id
_entity.type
_entity.pdbx_description
1 polymer ?
#
loop_
_entity_poly.entity_id
_entity_poly.type
_entity_poly.pdbx_seq_one_letter_code
_entity_poly.pdbx_strand_id
1 'polypeptide(L)'
;MHLFRITFCTLSLLAGLCSAVATPDVAVPASDEPTREDCEAAVAEARALAAALPADHLSRYFAERHLLQALAEAGNGEFDECLDMAARASDEVRERRHELRPGERLKVLGADE
;
A
#
# COMPACT_ATOMS: atom_id res chain seq x y z
N MET A 1 -41.00 2.59 -7.73
CA MET A 1 -42.05 1.62 -8.13
C MET A 1 -42.08 1.68 -9.65
N HIS A 2 -41.66 0.70 -10.45
CA HIS A 2 -41.95 -0.75 -10.47
C HIS A 2 -40.67 -1.49 -10.95
N LEU A 3 -40.06 -2.40 -10.18
CA LEU A 3 -40.38 -3.83 -10.09
C LEU A 3 -40.54 -4.51 -11.47
N PHE A 4 -39.42 -4.83 -12.13
CA PHE A 4 -39.40 -5.92 -13.11
C PHE A 4 -39.18 -7.23 -12.36
N ARG A 5 -40.31 -7.86 -12.00
CA ARG A 5 -40.41 -9.28 -11.67
C ARG A 5 -40.20 -10.08 -12.96
N ILE A 6 -39.23 -10.98 -12.97
CA ILE A 6 -39.20 -12.10 -13.91
C ILE A 6 -39.17 -13.37 -13.06
N THR A 7 -40.34 -13.97 -12.93
CA THR A 7 -40.53 -15.33 -12.42
C THR A 7 -40.78 -16.21 -13.64
N PHE A 8 -39.86 -17.11 -13.96
CA PHE A 8 -40.21 -18.37 -14.61
C PHE A 8 -39.41 -19.50 -13.98
N CYS A 9 -40.13 -20.31 -13.21
CA CYS A 9 -39.74 -21.63 -12.78
C CYS A 9 -39.42 -22.50 -13.99
N THR A 10 -38.23 -23.10 -14.01
CA THR A 10 -38.06 -24.41 -14.63
C THR A 10 -37.36 -25.31 -13.62
N LEU A 11 -38.16 -26.21 -13.03
CA LEU A 11 -37.65 -27.40 -12.37
C LEU A 11 -36.89 -28.23 -13.41
N SER A 12 -35.67 -28.63 -13.09
CA SER A 12 -35.07 -29.84 -13.63
C SER A 12 -34.19 -30.44 -12.55
N LEU A 13 -34.82 -31.31 -11.76
CA LEU A 13 -34.15 -32.29 -10.92
C LEU A 13 -33.47 -33.30 -11.86
N LEU A 14 -32.14 -33.32 -11.91
CA LEU A 14 -31.39 -34.44 -12.44
C LEU A 14 -30.27 -34.74 -11.46
N ALA A 15 -30.52 -35.76 -10.65
CA ALA A 15 -29.52 -36.46 -9.87
C ALA A 15 -28.48 -37.05 -10.85
N GLY A 16 -27.26 -36.54 -10.77
CA GLY A 16 -26.08 -37.15 -11.38
C GLY A 16 -25.01 -37.26 -10.31
N LEU A 17 -24.67 -38.49 -9.93
CA LEU A 17 -23.47 -38.80 -9.15
C LEU A 17 -22.27 -38.22 -9.90
N CYS A 18 -21.76 -37.08 -9.45
CA CYS A 18 -20.42 -36.63 -9.78
C CYS A 18 -19.49 -37.15 -8.68
N SER A 19 -18.73 -38.19 -9.03
CA SER A 19 -17.53 -38.59 -8.32
C SER A 19 -16.72 -37.35 -7.96
N ALA A 20 -16.36 -37.22 -6.69
CA ALA A 20 -15.39 -36.24 -6.25
C ALA A 20 -14.08 -36.49 -7.01
N VAL A 21 -13.85 -35.71 -8.08
CA VAL A 21 -12.51 -35.57 -8.61
C VAL A 21 -11.77 -34.79 -7.53
N ALA A 22 -10.91 -35.49 -6.80
CA ALA A 22 -9.90 -34.86 -5.99
C ALA A 22 -9.11 -33.94 -6.93
N THR A 23 -9.42 -32.65 -6.89
CA THR A 23 -8.55 -31.64 -7.47
C THR A 23 -7.21 -31.83 -6.78
N PRO A 24 -6.10 -31.97 -7.53
CA PRO A 24 -4.79 -31.92 -6.88
C PRO A 24 -4.77 -30.63 -6.06
N ASP A 25 -4.39 -30.79 -4.79
CA ASP A 25 -4.09 -29.70 -3.88
C ASP A 25 -2.98 -28.89 -4.54
N VAL A 26 -3.37 -27.91 -5.35
CA VAL A 26 -2.45 -26.90 -5.85
C VAL A 26 -2.16 -26.09 -4.60
N ALA A 27 -1.09 -26.48 -3.92
CA ALA A 27 -0.48 -25.68 -2.88
C ALA A 27 -0.30 -24.29 -3.48
N VAL A 28 -1.13 -23.34 -3.02
CA VAL A 28 -0.91 -21.92 -3.28
C VAL A 28 0.51 -21.66 -2.78
N PRO A 29 1.45 -21.20 -3.61
CA PRO A 29 2.78 -20.89 -3.11
C PRO A 29 2.60 -19.92 -1.94
N ALA A 30 3.19 -20.26 -0.80
CA ALA A 30 3.22 -19.34 0.32
C ALA A 30 3.72 -18.00 -0.23
N SER A 31 2.96 -16.93 -0.01
CA SER A 31 3.48 -15.59 -0.27
C SER A 31 4.71 -15.47 0.61
N ASP A 32 5.89 -15.34 0.00
CA ASP A 32 7.11 -15.15 0.76
C ASP A 32 6.95 -13.86 1.57
N GLU A 33 7.04 -13.98 2.89
CA GLU A 33 6.96 -12.85 3.80
C GLU A 33 8.13 -11.90 3.53
N PRO A 34 7.92 -10.57 3.48
CA PRO A 34 8.99 -9.61 3.26
C PRO A 34 10.16 -9.80 4.22
N THR A 35 11.37 -9.73 3.69
CA THR A 35 12.59 -9.88 4.47
C THR A 35 13.14 -8.53 4.94
N ARG A 36 14.12 -8.58 5.84
CA ARG A 36 14.89 -7.40 6.22
C ARG A 36 15.60 -6.79 5.00
N GLU A 37 16.18 -7.64 4.16
CA GLU A 37 16.89 -7.22 2.97
C GLU A 37 15.98 -6.47 1.98
N ASP A 38 14.73 -6.91 1.83
CA ASP A 38 13.73 -6.22 1.01
C ASP A 38 13.43 -4.82 1.56
N CYS A 39 13.22 -4.72 2.87
CA CYS A 39 13.02 -3.45 3.56
C CYS A 39 14.23 -2.51 3.43
N GLU A 40 15.45 -3.01 3.63
CA GLU A 40 16.68 -2.22 3.49
C GLU A 40 16.84 -1.68 2.06
N ALA A 41 16.54 -2.50 1.04
CA ALA A 41 16.57 -2.09 -0.35
C ALA A 41 15.54 -1.00 -0.64
N ALA A 42 14.29 -1.17 -0.19
CA ALA A 42 13.24 -0.18 -0.38
C ALA A 42 13.55 1.16 0.32
N VAL A 43 14.07 1.11 1.55
CA VAL A 43 14.50 2.29 2.29
C VAL A 43 15.65 3.00 1.58
N ALA A 44 16.62 2.26 1.03
CA ALA A 44 17.72 2.83 0.27
C ALA A 44 17.24 3.54 -1.01
N GLU A 45 16.32 2.92 -1.76
CA GLU A 45 15.72 3.53 -2.95
C GLU A 45 14.98 4.83 -2.61
N ALA A 46 14.08 4.77 -1.61
CA ALA A 46 13.30 5.94 -1.18
C ALA A 46 14.20 7.08 -0.67
N ARG A 47 15.30 6.77 0.04
CA ARG A 47 16.30 7.76 0.44
C ARG A 47 16.98 8.41 -0.75
N ALA A 48 17.34 7.64 -1.78
CA ALA A 48 17.95 8.19 -2.98
C ALA A 48 17.00 9.14 -3.72
N LEU A 49 15.71 8.80 -3.81
CA LEU A 49 14.68 9.68 -4.36
C LEU A 49 14.56 10.99 -3.55
N ALA A 50 14.45 10.88 -2.22
CA ALA A 50 14.32 12.03 -1.35
C ALA A 50 15.56 12.96 -1.44
N ALA A 51 16.75 12.39 -1.53
CA ALA A 51 18.01 13.13 -1.65
C ALA A 51 18.15 13.93 -2.95
N ALA A 52 17.36 13.61 -3.99
CA ALA A 52 17.33 14.38 -5.23
C ALA A 52 16.62 15.75 -5.08
N LEU A 53 15.89 15.97 -3.98
CA LEU A 53 15.25 17.23 -3.67
C LEU A 53 16.08 18.07 -2.67
N PRO A 54 15.96 19.41 -2.71
CA PRO A 54 16.52 20.28 -1.68
C PRO A 54 16.07 19.89 -0.27
N ALA A 55 16.94 20.07 0.72
CA ALA A 55 16.68 19.68 2.12
C ALA A 55 15.44 20.37 2.74
N ASP A 56 15.11 21.57 2.26
CA ASP A 56 13.95 22.38 2.67
C ASP A 56 12.70 22.11 1.83
N HIS A 57 12.76 21.23 0.84
CA HIS A 57 11.61 20.89 0.02
C HIS A 57 10.60 20.05 0.82
N LEU A 58 9.32 20.45 0.83
CA LEU A 58 8.30 19.79 1.67
C LEU A 58 8.11 18.31 1.35
N SER A 59 8.06 17.91 0.08
CA SER A 59 8.05 16.49 -0.29
C SER A 59 9.19 15.68 0.32
N ARG A 60 10.40 16.25 0.39
CA ARG A 60 11.53 15.59 1.04
C ARG A 60 11.32 15.50 2.54
N TYR A 61 10.87 16.57 3.16
CA TYR A 61 10.54 16.58 4.59
C TYR A 61 9.55 15.46 4.95
N PHE A 62 8.45 15.31 4.23
CA PHE A 62 7.47 14.25 4.49
C PHE A 62 7.99 12.85 4.16
N ALA A 63 8.73 12.69 3.06
CA ALA A 63 9.39 11.43 2.72
C ALA A 63 10.36 10.98 3.83
N GLU A 64 11.17 11.87 4.38
CA GLU A 64 12.10 11.56 5.48
C GLU A 64 11.36 11.12 6.75
N ARG A 65 10.16 11.66 7.03
CA ARG A 65 9.32 11.20 8.16
C ARG A 65 8.79 9.79 7.96
N HIS A 66 8.37 9.45 6.74
CA HIS A 66 7.97 8.08 6.41
C HIS A 66 9.15 7.11 6.48
N LEU A 67 10.34 7.52 6.04
CA LEU A 67 11.56 6.71 6.17
C LEU A 67 11.96 6.47 7.62
N LEU A 68 11.79 7.46 8.51
CA LEU A 68 12.02 7.25 9.95
C LEU A 68 11.07 6.21 10.54
N GLN A 69 9.80 6.22 10.13
CA GLN A 69 8.84 5.19 10.54
C GLN A 69 9.23 3.82 9.97
N ALA A 70 9.59 3.74 8.69
CA ALA A 70 10.00 2.47 8.06
C ALA A 70 11.14 1.78 8.83
N LEU A 71 12.13 2.55 9.28
CA LEU A 71 13.24 2.05 10.10
C LEU A 71 12.79 1.60 11.49
N ALA A 72 11.79 2.26 12.07
CA ALA A 72 11.23 1.86 13.35
C ALA A 72 10.51 0.50 13.23
N GLU A 73 9.71 0.32 12.19
CA GLU A 73 9.00 -0.95 11.92
C GLU A 73 9.98 -2.09 11.64
N ALA A 74 11.00 -1.84 10.81
CA ALA A 74 12.08 -2.80 10.58
C ALA A 74 12.80 -3.21 11.88
N GLY A 75 12.94 -2.26 12.82
CA GLY A 75 13.50 -2.50 14.15
C GLY A 75 12.60 -3.37 15.05
N ASN A 76 11.29 -3.34 14.81
CA ASN A 76 10.30 -4.19 15.49
C ASN A 76 10.13 -5.56 14.82
N GLY A 77 10.69 -5.75 13.62
CA GLY A 77 10.53 -6.96 12.81
C GLY A 77 9.33 -6.94 11.86
N GLU A 78 8.64 -5.80 11.74
CA GLU A 78 7.49 -5.59 10.87
C GLU A 78 7.99 -5.10 9.49
N PHE A 79 8.32 -6.06 8.61
CA PHE A 79 8.97 -5.76 7.33
C PHE A 79 7.99 -5.34 6.23
N ASP A 80 6.75 -5.83 6.26
CA ASP A 80 5.68 -5.38 5.37
C ASP A 80 5.27 -3.93 5.67
N GLU A 81 5.13 -3.53 6.93
CA GLU A 81 4.94 -2.11 7.28
C GLU A 81 6.17 -1.27 6.93
N CYS A 82 7.39 -1.79 7.06
CA CYS A 82 8.57 -1.10 6.55
C CYS A 82 8.44 -0.80 5.05
N LEU A 83 8.05 -1.80 4.25
CA LEU A 83 7.87 -1.64 2.81
C LEU A 83 6.76 -0.63 2.48
N ASP A 84 5.63 -0.66 3.18
CA ASP A 84 4.56 0.33 3.00
C ASP A 84 5.07 1.74 3.28
N MET A 85 5.76 1.94 4.40
CA MET A 85 6.29 3.25 4.77
C MET A 85 7.38 3.74 3.79
N ALA A 86 8.23 2.85 3.27
CA ALA A 86 9.19 3.19 2.23
C ALA A 86 8.53 3.54 0.89
N ALA A 87 7.44 2.85 0.51
CA ALA A 87 6.65 3.17 -0.67
C ALA A 87 5.99 4.56 -0.52
N ARG A 88 5.36 4.84 0.62
CA ARG A 88 4.77 6.15 0.92
C ARG A 88 5.82 7.27 0.88
N ALA A 89 7.02 7.02 1.37
CA ALA A 89 8.13 7.98 1.25
C ALA A 89 8.49 8.26 -0.22
N SER A 90 8.51 7.23 -1.07
CA SER A 90 8.77 7.39 -2.50
C SER A 90 7.67 8.18 -3.19
N ASP A 91 6.40 7.95 -2.83
CA ASP A 91 5.25 8.66 -3.39
C ASP A 91 5.27 10.15 -3.03
N GLU A 92 5.67 10.52 -1.81
CA GLU A 92 5.81 11.94 -1.42
C GLU A 92 6.74 12.72 -2.38
N VAL A 93 7.82 12.08 -2.81
CA VAL A 93 8.79 12.63 -3.77
C VAL A 93 8.23 12.64 -5.19
N ARG A 94 7.69 11.50 -5.64
CA ARG A 94 7.23 11.31 -7.03
C ARG A 94 6.02 12.17 -7.37
N GLU A 95 5.06 12.25 -6.45
CA GLU A 95 3.79 12.92 -6.69
C GLU A 95 3.79 14.40 -6.30
N ARG A 96 4.81 14.86 -5.55
CA ARG A 96 4.94 16.27 -5.13
C ARG A 96 3.69 16.84 -4.46
N ARG A 97 3.03 16.03 -3.62
CA ARG A 97 1.73 16.35 -2.98
C ARG A 97 1.72 17.64 -2.16
N HIS A 98 2.88 18.13 -1.75
CA HIS A 98 3.06 19.27 -0.85
C HIS A 98 3.76 20.46 -1.50
N GLU A 99 3.71 20.57 -2.83
CA GLU A 99 4.26 21.73 -3.55
C GLU A 99 3.42 23.00 -3.27
N LEU A 100 4.10 24.07 -2.84
CA LEU A 100 3.48 25.35 -2.52
C LEU A 100 3.77 26.36 -3.63
N ARG A 101 2.81 27.23 -3.91
CA ARG A 101 3.05 28.38 -4.79
C ARG A 101 4.03 29.36 -4.13
N PRO A 102 4.77 30.17 -4.91
CA PRO A 102 5.60 31.22 -4.34
C PRO A 102 4.80 32.12 -3.38
N GLY A 103 5.28 32.25 -2.14
CA GLY A 103 4.63 33.04 -1.08
C GLY A 103 3.55 32.30 -0.29
N GLU A 104 3.14 31.09 -0.71
CA GLU A 104 2.25 30.23 0.06
C GLU A 104 3.02 29.56 1.21
N ARG A 105 2.30 29.28 2.30
CA ARG A 105 2.84 28.59 3.48
C ARG A 105 1.96 27.38 3.79
N LEU A 106 2.60 26.32 4.28
CA LEU A 106 1.87 25.17 4.81
C LEU A 106 0.94 25.62 5.94
N LYS A 107 -0.37 25.40 5.79
CA LYS A 107 -1.34 25.69 6.84
C LYS A 107 -1.17 24.66 7.95
N VAL A 108 -0.73 25.10 9.12
CA VAL A 108 -0.74 24.30 10.33
C VAL A 108 -2.07 24.58 11.02
N LEU A 109 -2.89 23.54 11.20
CA LEU A 109 -4.15 23.68 11.93
C LEU A 109 -3.86 24.05 13.38
N GLY A 110 -4.61 25.02 13.90
CA GLY A 110 -4.58 25.43 15.30
C GLY A 110 -5.15 24.34 16.22
N ALA A 111 -5.02 24.53 17.53
CA ALA A 111 -5.63 23.62 18.51
C ALA A 111 -7.18 23.72 18.55
N ASP A 112 -7.74 24.72 17.86
CA ASP A 112 -9.14 25.11 17.82
C ASP A 112 -9.81 24.92 16.44
N GLU A 113 -9.09 24.40 15.44
CA GLU A 113 -9.60 23.97 14.12
C GLU A 113 -9.75 22.44 14.05
#